data_AF-A0A091HSQ8-F1
#
_entry.id   AF-A0A091HSQ8-F1
#
_cell.length_a   1.000
_cell.length_b   1.000
_cell.length_c   1.000
_cell.angle_alpha   90.00
_cell.angle_beta   90.00
_cell.angle_gamma   90.00
#
_symmetry.space_group_name_H-M   'P 1'
#
loop_
_entity.id
_entity.type
_entity.pdbx_description
1 polymer ?
#
loop_
_entity_poly.entity_id
_entity_poly.type
_entity_poly.pdbx_seq_one_letter_code
_entity_poly.pdbx_strand_id
1 'polypeptide(L)'
;YLEGLSFISRMVDHTDPLQDPVICYMIARLKRKSGPSKDKYSPVTIGILRSLLGTLESVCSSPYECLLFRAMFTVAFFGALRIQEMVTSHPNRAQPELLRMSDLQLTEWGADLCLHTSHMGQERYLIQLGLSKEVWVCPVEALHIYAAARPRGEGPLFVHADGMAVTKREFLTVFQHALRLAGLPPNQYGVHSFWLG
;
A
#
# COMPACT_ATOMS: atom_id res chain seq x y z
N TYR A 1 6.38 16.37 -24.73
CA TYR A 1 5.28 15.42 -24.51
C TYR A 1 4.04 16.08 -23.90
N LEU A 2 4.06 16.58 -22.66
CA LEU A 2 2.88 17.24 -22.04
C LEU A 2 2.33 18.44 -22.85
N GLU A 3 3.20 19.36 -23.26
CA GLU A 3 2.82 20.49 -24.13
C GLU A 3 2.19 20.04 -25.47
N GLY A 4 2.60 18.88 -25.97
CA GLY A 4 2.03 18.28 -27.18
C GLY A 4 0.61 17.76 -26.95
N LEU A 5 0.31 17.18 -25.78
CA LEU A 5 -1.04 16.74 -25.42
C LEU A 5 -2.00 17.94 -25.26
N SER A 6 -1.54 19.03 -24.63
CA SER A 6 -2.30 20.28 -24.53
C SER A 6 -2.56 20.89 -25.91
N PHE A 7 -1.57 20.88 -26.81
CA PHE A 7 -1.71 21.38 -28.17
C PHE A 7 -2.71 20.55 -28.98
N ILE A 8 -2.64 19.22 -28.91
CA ILE A 8 -3.58 18.32 -29.60
C ILE A 8 -5.00 18.48 -29.03
N SER A 9 -5.17 18.57 -27.71
CA SER A 9 -6.49 18.79 -27.09
C SER A 9 -7.15 20.07 -27.61
N ARG A 10 -6.37 21.16 -27.69
CA ARG A 10 -6.83 22.45 -28.23
C ARG A 10 -7.14 22.40 -29.73
N MET A 11 -6.48 21.52 -30.48
CA MET A 11 -6.71 21.36 -31.92
C MET A 11 -8.00 20.58 -32.23
N VAL A 12 -8.46 19.75 -31.29
CA VAL A 12 -9.66 18.90 -31.43
C VAL A 12 -10.85 19.49 -30.64
N ASP A 13 -10.82 20.77 -30.27
CA ASP A 13 -11.83 21.48 -29.46
C ASP A 13 -12.21 20.77 -28.14
N HIS A 14 -11.29 19.97 -27.58
CA HIS A 14 -11.45 19.37 -26.27
C HIS A 14 -10.77 20.22 -25.18
N THR A 15 -11.41 20.30 -24.02
CA THR A 15 -10.86 20.99 -22.84
C THR A 15 -9.48 20.45 -22.50
N ASP A 16 -8.49 21.34 -22.44
CA ASP A 16 -7.11 20.97 -22.16
C ASP A 16 -7.01 20.36 -20.74
N PRO A 17 -6.64 19.07 -20.61
CA PRO A 17 -6.51 18.42 -19.31
C PRO A 17 -5.39 19.05 -18.46
N LEU A 18 -4.47 19.81 -19.05
CA LEU A 18 -3.42 20.53 -18.32
C LEU A 18 -3.91 21.85 -17.73
N GLN A 19 -5.16 22.25 -17.93
CA GLN A 19 -5.77 23.37 -17.18
C GLN A 19 -6.52 22.91 -15.94
N ASP A 20 -6.79 21.62 -15.81
CA ASP A 20 -7.40 21.08 -14.60
C ASP A 20 -6.39 21.15 -13.43
N PRO A 21 -6.74 21.82 -12.31
CA PRO A 21 -5.84 22.01 -11.18
C PRO A 21 -5.45 20.69 -10.50
N VAL A 22 -6.33 19.68 -10.53
CA VAL A 22 -6.07 18.34 -9.99
C VAL A 22 -5.06 17.62 -10.88
N ILE A 23 -5.24 17.64 -12.20
CA ILE A 23 -4.29 17.03 -13.15
C ILE A 23 -2.92 17.70 -13.06
N CYS A 24 -2.88 19.04 -12.98
CA CYS A 24 -1.66 19.80 -12.74
C CYS A 24 -0.97 19.38 -11.44
N TYR A 25 -1.71 19.21 -10.36
CA TYR A 25 -1.18 18.78 -9.07
C TYR A 25 -0.64 17.35 -9.13
N MET A 26 -1.34 16.43 -9.81
CA MET A 26 -0.89 15.06 -10.05
C MET A 26 0.41 15.03 -10.85
N ILE A 27 0.50 15.79 -11.94
CA ILE A 27 1.71 15.92 -12.77
C ILE A 27 2.87 16.53 -11.96
N ALA A 28 2.60 17.56 -11.15
CA ALA A 28 3.62 18.16 -10.30
C ALA A 28 4.18 17.17 -9.27
N ARG A 29 3.31 16.31 -8.70
CA ARG A 29 3.75 15.23 -7.81
C ARG A 29 4.55 14.14 -8.54
N LEU A 30 4.11 13.74 -9.73
CA LEU A 30 4.85 12.78 -10.56
C LEU A 30 6.24 13.32 -10.92
N LYS A 31 6.34 14.59 -11.33
CA LYS A 31 7.62 15.25 -11.62
C LYS A 31 8.55 15.33 -10.39
N ARG A 32 8.01 15.52 -9.18
CA ARG A 32 8.81 15.43 -7.94
C ARG A 32 9.35 14.03 -7.68
N LYS A 33 8.61 12.98 -8.05
CA LYS A 33 9.08 11.57 -7.96
C LYS A 33 10.25 11.29 -8.92
N SER A 34 10.42 12.08 -9.97
CA SER A 34 11.50 11.93 -10.98
C SER A 34 12.78 12.73 -10.69
N GLY A 35 12.79 13.61 -9.68
CA GLY A 35 14.01 14.31 -9.25
C GLY A 35 14.82 13.49 -8.24
N PRO A 36 16.10 13.83 -7.95
CA PRO A 36 16.85 13.20 -6.86
C PRO A 36 16.07 13.42 -5.55
N SER A 37 15.46 12.35 -5.04
CA SER A 37 14.60 12.46 -3.87
C SER A 37 15.43 12.92 -2.67
N LYS A 38 14.96 13.95 -1.96
CA LYS A 38 15.48 14.31 -0.63
C LYS A 38 14.99 13.34 0.45
N ASP A 39 14.31 12.25 0.07
CA ASP A 39 13.79 11.30 1.03
C ASP A 39 14.93 10.53 1.69
N LYS A 40 14.86 10.50 3.01
CA LYS A 40 15.79 9.74 3.87
C LYS A 40 15.71 8.23 3.60
N TYR A 41 14.62 7.77 2.99
CA TYR A 41 14.31 6.35 2.83
C TYR A 41 14.36 5.90 1.37
N SER A 42 14.93 4.72 1.16
CA SER A 42 14.91 4.01 -0.11
C SER A 42 13.54 3.37 -0.37
N PRO A 43 13.09 3.32 -1.64
CA PRO A 43 11.86 2.63 -2.01
C PRO A 43 12.01 1.11 -1.84
N VAL A 44 10.91 0.44 -1.48
CA VAL A 44 10.79 -1.01 -1.64
C VAL A 44 10.62 -1.27 -3.13
N THR A 45 11.55 -1.99 -3.75
CA THR A 45 11.41 -2.48 -5.13
C THR A 45 10.81 -3.87 -5.14
N ILE A 46 10.38 -4.36 -6.31
CA ILE A 46 9.86 -5.74 -6.43
C ILE A 46 10.87 -6.80 -5.97
N GLY A 47 12.18 -6.60 -6.20
CA GLY A 47 13.23 -7.51 -5.72
C GLY A 47 13.36 -7.50 -4.20
N ILE A 48 13.22 -6.32 -3.58
CA ILE A 48 13.18 -6.20 -2.12
C ILE A 48 11.92 -6.86 -1.58
N LEU A 49 10.76 -6.63 -2.19
CA LEU A 49 9.51 -7.28 -1.78
C LEU A 49 9.64 -8.81 -1.78
N ARG A 50 10.18 -9.40 -2.85
CA ARG A 50 10.45 -10.85 -2.91
C ARG A 50 11.30 -11.33 -1.73
N SER A 51 12.37 -10.59 -1.44
CA SER A 51 13.29 -10.89 -0.35
C SER A 51 12.58 -10.82 1.00
N LEU A 52 11.77 -9.78 1.24
CA LEU A 52 10.97 -9.64 2.46
C LEU A 52 10.02 -10.81 2.64
N LEU A 53 9.24 -11.15 1.60
CA LEU A 53 8.29 -12.26 1.64
C LEU A 53 8.99 -13.61 1.88
N GLY A 54 10.21 -13.80 1.35
CA GLY A 54 11.02 -14.99 1.58
C GLY A 54 11.56 -15.12 3.01
N THR A 55 11.61 -14.03 3.78
CA THR A 55 12.07 -14.05 5.17
C THR A 55 10.95 -14.20 6.21
N LEU A 56 9.68 -14.09 5.81
CA LEU A 56 8.55 -14.02 6.75
C LEU A 56 8.45 -15.25 7.65
N GLU A 57 8.70 -16.45 7.14
CA GLU A 57 8.65 -17.69 7.92
C GLU A 57 9.67 -17.71 9.08
N SER A 58 10.77 -16.96 8.96
CA SER A 58 11.78 -16.83 10.00
C SER A 58 11.54 -15.66 10.95
N VAL A 59 10.66 -14.72 10.58
CA VAL A 59 10.38 -13.51 11.37
C VAL A 59 9.09 -13.65 12.17
N CYS A 60 8.05 -14.21 11.55
CA CYS A 60 6.73 -14.35 12.14
C CYS A 60 6.70 -15.54 13.11
N SER A 61 5.92 -15.41 14.16
CA SER A 61 5.77 -16.41 15.23
C SER A 61 4.75 -17.49 14.90
N SER A 62 3.91 -17.27 13.89
CA SER A 62 2.85 -18.21 13.50
C SER A 62 2.58 -18.19 11.99
N PRO A 63 2.00 -19.29 11.43
CA PRO A 63 1.58 -19.31 10.03
C PRO A 63 0.57 -18.21 9.70
N TYR A 64 -0.36 -17.90 10.61
CA TYR A 64 -1.31 -16.81 10.44
C TYR A 64 -0.61 -15.45 10.27
N GLU A 65 0.38 -15.19 11.11
CA GLU A 65 1.16 -13.94 11.06
C GLU A 65 1.94 -13.82 9.73
N CYS A 66 2.45 -14.93 9.18
CA CYS A 66 3.00 -14.95 7.82
C CYS A 66 1.98 -14.51 6.76
N LEU A 67 0.74 -15.02 6.83
CA LEU A 67 -0.32 -14.64 5.89
C LEU A 67 -0.67 -13.15 6.00
N LEU A 68 -0.82 -12.67 7.22
CA LEU A 68 -1.10 -11.27 7.54
C LEU A 68 -0.02 -10.33 6.97
N PHE A 69 1.25 -10.54 7.32
CA PHE A 69 2.32 -9.66 6.86
C PHE A 69 2.64 -9.81 5.37
N ARG A 70 2.41 -10.99 4.79
CA ARG A 70 2.44 -11.17 3.34
C ARG A 70 1.43 -10.27 2.67
N ALA A 71 0.15 -10.36 3.07
CA ALA A 71 -0.91 -9.53 2.51
C ALA A 71 -0.62 -8.04 2.71
N MET A 72 -0.18 -7.64 3.90
CA MET A 72 0.20 -6.25 4.16
C MET A 72 1.34 -5.76 3.26
N PHE A 73 2.43 -6.51 3.11
CA PHE A 73 3.56 -6.07 2.29
C PHE A 73 3.21 -6.00 0.81
N THR A 74 2.47 -6.98 0.28
CA THR A 74 2.03 -6.95 -1.13
C THR A 74 1.04 -5.83 -1.39
N VAL A 75 0.05 -5.64 -0.51
CA VAL A 75 -0.94 -4.56 -0.66
C VAL A 75 -0.30 -3.19 -0.50
N ALA A 76 0.61 -3.01 0.45
CA ALA A 76 1.37 -1.77 0.62
C ALA A 76 2.17 -1.41 -0.64
N PHE A 77 2.83 -2.41 -1.24
CA PHE A 77 3.66 -2.21 -2.43
C PHE A 77 2.80 -1.94 -3.69
N PHE A 78 1.86 -2.83 -4.02
CA PHE A 78 1.07 -2.70 -5.25
C PHE A 78 0.00 -1.61 -5.17
N GLY A 79 -0.55 -1.37 -3.98
CA GLY A 79 -1.49 -0.28 -3.73
C GLY A 79 -0.82 1.05 -3.47
N ALA A 80 0.52 1.10 -3.34
CA ALA A 80 1.24 2.29 -2.87
C ALA A 80 0.56 2.89 -1.63
N LEU A 81 0.21 2.05 -0.66
CA LEU A 81 -0.50 2.52 0.53
C LEU A 81 0.44 3.22 1.50
N ARG A 82 -0.07 4.25 2.17
CA ARG A 82 0.60 4.82 3.33
C ARG A 82 0.39 3.88 4.51
N ILE A 83 1.40 3.76 5.35
CA ILE A 83 1.28 2.92 6.56
C ILE A 83 0.08 3.31 7.42
N GLN A 84 -0.24 4.60 7.52
CA GLN A 84 -1.40 5.11 8.29
C GLN A 84 -2.74 4.61 7.75
N GLU A 85 -2.82 4.18 6.50
CA GLU A 85 -4.04 3.61 5.93
C GLU A 85 -4.19 2.14 6.32
N MET A 86 -3.10 1.45 6.68
CA MET A 86 -3.11 0.01 6.94
C MET A 86 -3.02 -0.36 8.42
N VAL A 87 -2.41 0.49 9.25
CA VAL A 87 -2.11 0.18 10.65
C VAL A 87 -2.69 1.22 11.59
N THR A 88 -3.02 0.77 12.78
CA THR A 88 -3.46 1.67 13.84
C THR A 88 -2.29 2.46 14.39
N SER A 89 -2.51 3.77 14.56
CA SER A 89 -1.58 4.61 15.30
C SER A 89 -1.80 4.48 16.81
N HIS A 90 -3.07 4.45 17.23
CA HIS A 90 -3.47 4.28 18.62
C HIS A 90 -4.78 3.47 18.68
N PRO A 91 -4.87 2.44 19.54
CA PRO A 91 -6.06 1.57 19.61
C PRO A 91 -7.34 2.32 20.02
N ASN A 92 -7.22 3.43 20.76
CA ASN A 92 -8.36 4.18 21.28
C ASN A 92 -8.71 5.47 20.50
N ARG A 93 -8.09 5.71 19.33
CA ARG A 93 -8.36 6.92 18.55
C ARG A 93 -9.04 6.57 17.24
N ALA A 94 -10.14 7.26 16.94
CA ALA A 94 -10.77 7.16 15.63
C ALA A 94 -9.75 7.58 14.54
N GLN A 95 -9.46 6.64 13.64
CA GLN A 95 -8.57 6.84 12.50
C GLN A 95 -9.41 6.65 11.24
N PRO A 96 -9.98 7.73 10.67
CA PRO A 96 -10.90 7.62 9.55
C PRO A 96 -10.25 7.06 8.29
N GLU A 97 -8.93 7.25 8.13
CA GLU A 97 -8.16 6.79 6.97
C GLU A 97 -7.79 5.31 7.03
N LEU A 98 -8.05 4.63 8.16
CA LEU A 98 -7.71 3.23 8.35
C LEU A 98 -8.64 2.33 7.53
N LEU A 99 -8.06 1.49 6.67
CA LEU A 99 -8.75 0.49 5.87
C LEU A 99 -9.50 -0.49 6.76
N ARG A 100 -10.79 -0.65 6.48
CA ARG A 100 -11.66 -1.59 7.17
C ARG A 100 -11.98 -2.79 6.30
N MET A 101 -12.48 -3.85 6.93
CA MET A 101 -12.97 -5.01 6.20
C MET A 101 -14.09 -4.63 5.22
N SER A 102 -14.96 -3.68 5.59
CA SER A 102 -16.03 -3.15 4.74
C SER A 102 -15.55 -2.43 3.48
N ASP A 103 -14.30 -1.98 3.47
CA ASP A 103 -13.72 -1.22 2.38
C ASP A 103 -13.03 -2.12 1.34
N LEU A 104 -12.93 -3.43 1.61
CA LEU A 104 -12.37 -4.43 0.72
C LEU A 104 -13.48 -5.14 -0.04
N GLN A 105 -13.38 -5.15 -1.36
CA GLN A 105 -14.17 -6.00 -2.23
C GLN A 105 -13.24 -6.94 -2.99
N LEU A 106 -13.38 -8.24 -2.75
CA LEU A 106 -12.61 -9.27 -3.43
C LEU A 106 -13.41 -9.85 -4.58
N THR A 107 -12.75 -9.97 -5.73
CA THR A 107 -13.24 -10.69 -6.90
C THR A 107 -12.25 -11.80 -7.26
N GLU A 108 -12.61 -12.67 -8.19
CA GLU A 108 -11.72 -13.74 -8.68
C GLU A 108 -10.43 -13.16 -9.31
N TRP A 109 -10.52 -11.98 -9.94
CA TRP A 109 -9.45 -11.42 -10.78
C TRP A 109 -8.79 -10.17 -10.19
N GLY A 110 -9.28 -9.69 -9.05
CA GLY A 110 -8.85 -8.40 -8.51
C GLY A 110 -9.38 -8.13 -7.11
N ALA A 111 -8.82 -7.09 -6.49
CA ALA A 111 -9.25 -6.59 -5.20
C ALA A 111 -9.41 -5.07 -5.27
N ASP A 112 -10.57 -4.59 -4.84
CA ASP A 112 -10.92 -3.18 -4.80
C ASP A 112 -10.85 -2.70 -3.35
N LEU A 113 -10.05 -1.66 -3.10
CA LEU A 113 -9.84 -1.05 -1.78
C LEU A 113 -10.36 0.40 -1.79
N CYS A 114 -11.34 0.68 -0.95
CA CYS A 114 -11.92 2.01 -0.81
C CYS A 114 -11.23 2.81 0.31
N LEU A 115 -10.40 3.77 -0.05
CA LEU A 115 -9.65 4.56 0.92
C LEU A 115 -10.33 5.88 1.24
N HIS A 116 -10.27 6.26 2.51
CA HIS A 116 -10.86 7.48 3.04
C HIS A 116 -9.75 8.50 3.30
N THR A 117 -9.86 9.72 2.77
CA THR A 117 -8.89 10.78 3.05
C THR A 117 -9.41 11.78 4.07
N SER A 118 -8.56 12.19 5.00
CA SER A 118 -8.88 13.34 5.86
C SER A 118 -8.52 14.67 5.20
N HIS A 119 -7.67 14.67 4.17
CA HIS A 119 -6.99 15.87 3.68
C HIS A 119 -7.77 16.72 2.67
N MET A 120 -8.80 16.16 2.02
CA MET A 120 -9.58 16.83 0.96
C MET A 120 -11.09 16.87 1.21
N GLY A 121 -11.55 16.40 2.38
CA GLY A 121 -12.98 16.35 2.71
C GLY A 121 -13.68 15.21 1.97
N GLN A 122 -14.09 14.16 2.70
CA GLN A 122 -15.02 13.09 2.28
C GLN A 122 -14.78 12.40 0.92
N GLU A 123 -13.67 12.63 0.23
CA GLU A 123 -13.34 11.94 -1.01
C GLU A 123 -12.79 10.54 -0.69
N ARG A 124 -13.48 9.56 -1.25
CA ARG A 124 -13.05 8.16 -1.29
C ARG A 124 -12.34 7.92 -2.61
N TYR A 125 -11.13 7.37 -2.57
CA TYR A 125 -10.49 6.88 -3.79
C TYR A 125 -10.42 5.36 -3.79
N LEU A 126 -10.69 4.80 -4.96
CA LEU A 126 -10.66 3.36 -5.21
C LEU A 126 -9.27 2.97 -5.69
N ILE A 127 -8.64 2.01 -5.02
CA ILE A 127 -7.44 1.34 -5.50
C ILE A 127 -7.84 -0.03 -5.99
N GLN A 128 -7.54 -0.30 -7.25
CA GLN A 128 -7.78 -1.58 -7.88
C GLN A 128 -6.47 -2.35 -7.98
N LEU A 129 -6.41 -3.49 -7.31
CA LEU A 129 -5.28 -4.41 -7.34
C LEU A 129 -5.61 -5.52 -8.33
N GLY A 130 -4.73 -5.71 -9.32
CA GLY A 130 -4.83 -6.80 -10.28
C GLY A 130 -3.97 -8.00 -9.90
N LEU A 131 -4.21 -9.11 -10.57
CA LEU A 131 -3.35 -10.29 -10.48
C LEU A 131 -1.92 -9.96 -10.91
N SER A 132 -0.96 -10.45 -10.13
CA SER A 132 0.45 -10.50 -10.54
C SER A 132 0.71 -11.78 -11.33
N LYS A 133 1.56 -11.71 -12.35
CA LYS A 133 2.06 -12.90 -13.05
C LYS A 133 2.82 -13.86 -12.12
N GLU A 134 3.38 -13.30 -11.05
CA GLU A 134 4.17 -14.04 -10.07
C GLU A 134 3.32 -14.21 -8.81
N VAL A 135 2.79 -15.42 -8.60
CA VAL A 135 1.83 -15.76 -7.56
C VAL A 135 2.36 -15.42 -6.16
N TRP A 136 3.66 -15.65 -5.92
CA TRP A 136 4.30 -15.45 -4.61
C TRP A 136 4.25 -14.00 -4.09
N VAL A 137 4.16 -13.03 -5.00
CA VAL A 137 4.05 -11.59 -4.71
C VAL A 137 2.65 -11.04 -5.03
N CYS A 138 1.72 -11.88 -5.47
CA CYS A 138 0.41 -11.43 -5.94
C CYS A 138 -0.42 -10.85 -4.78
N PRO A 139 -0.83 -9.57 -4.84
CA PRO A 139 -1.58 -8.94 -3.76
C PRO A 139 -3.00 -9.51 -3.64
N VAL A 140 -3.62 -9.88 -4.76
CA VAL A 140 -4.97 -10.47 -4.80
C VAL A 140 -4.98 -11.85 -4.15
N GLU A 141 -4.01 -12.70 -4.49
CA GLU A 141 -3.87 -14.03 -3.89
C GLU A 141 -3.57 -13.93 -2.39
N ALA A 142 -2.64 -13.05 -2.01
CA ALA A 142 -2.32 -12.81 -0.61
C ALA A 142 -3.55 -12.33 0.18
N LEU A 143 -4.37 -11.45 -0.40
CA LEU A 143 -5.62 -11.00 0.21
C LEU A 143 -6.67 -12.10 0.31
N HIS A 144 -6.85 -12.95 -0.71
CA HIS A 144 -7.78 -14.08 -0.64
C HIS A 144 -7.40 -15.05 0.48
N ILE A 145 -6.13 -15.45 0.53
CA ILE A 145 -5.63 -16.39 1.54
C ILE A 145 -5.77 -15.77 2.94
N TYR A 146 -5.37 -14.50 3.11
CA TYR A 146 -5.50 -13.80 4.37
C TYR A 146 -6.98 -13.64 4.80
N ALA A 147 -7.86 -13.19 3.89
CA ALA A 147 -9.26 -12.96 4.19
C ALA A 147 -10.00 -14.25 4.58
N ALA A 148 -9.62 -15.39 3.97
CA ALA A 148 -10.14 -16.71 4.35
C ALA A 148 -9.72 -17.14 5.76
N ALA A 149 -8.51 -16.76 6.21
CA ALA A 149 -7.97 -17.09 7.52
C ALA A 149 -8.31 -16.04 8.61
N ARG A 150 -8.66 -14.82 8.21
CA ARG A 150 -8.93 -13.68 9.11
C ARG A 150 -10.06 -14.02 10.09
N PRO A 151 -9.91 -13.71 11.40
CA PRO A 151 -11.00 -13.81 12.35
C PRO A 151 -12.25 -13.07 11.86
N ARG A 152 -13.43 -13.68 12.07
CA ARG A 152 -14.71 -13.07 11.69
C ARG A 152 -14.98 -11.85 12.57
N GLY A 153 -15.42 -10.76 11.95
CA GLY A 153 -15.78 -9.55 12.66
C GLY A 153 -15.51 -8.29 11.85
N GLU A 154 -16.24 -7.24 12.20
CA GLU A 154 -16.05 -5.90 11.67
C GLU A 154 -14.76 -5.26 12.18
N GLY A 155 -14.35 -4.16 11.54
CA GLY A 155 -13.21 -3.35 12.00
C GLY A 155 -12.08 -3.28 10.98
N PRO A 156 -10.83 -3.05 11.45
CA PRO A 156 -9.67 -2.89 10.57
C PRO A 156 -9.45 -4.10 9.67
N LEU A 157 -8.99 -3.87 8.45
CA LEU A 157 -8.75 -4.95 7.50
C LEU A 157 -7.66 -5.90 8.01
N PHE A 158 -6.53 -5.35 8.45
CA PHE A 158 -5.37 -6.09 8.95
C PHE A 158 -5.40 -6.23 10.47
N VAL A 159 -5.66 -7.45 10.94
CA VAL A 159 -5.78 -7.80 12.36
C VAL A 159 -4.97 -9.05 12.68
N HIS A 160 -4.47 -9.12 13.91
CA HIS A 160 -3.88 -10.31 14.50
C HIS A 160 -4.94 -11.40 14.74
N ALA A 161 -4.49 -12.61 15.08
CA ALA A 161 -5.39 -13.75 15.29
C ALA A 161 -6.37 -13.56 16.46
N ASP A 162 -6.02 -12.69 17.41
CA ASP A 162 -6.87 -12.25 18.52
C ASP A 162 -7.90 -11.17 18.13
N GLY A 163 -7.90 -10.73 16.86
CA GLY A 163 -8.76 -9.68 16.32
C GLY A 163 -8.24 -8.26 16.58
N MET A 164 -7.11 -8.10 17.27
CA MET A 164 -6.52 -6.79 17.51
C MET A 164 -5.86 -6.25 16.24
N ALA A 165 -6.04 -4.96 15.99
CA ALA A 165 -5.50 -4.33 14.80
C ALA A 165 -3.98 -4.19 14.88
N VAL A 166 -3.31 -4.38 13.74
CA VAL A 166 -1.85 -4.24 13.66
C VAL A 166 -1.46 -2.80 13.96
N THR A 167 -0.47 -2.61 14.82
CA THR A 167 0.05 -1.28 15.15
C THR A 167 1.20 -0.88 14.24
N LYS A 168 1.44 0.43 14.12
CA LYS A 168 2.61 0.95 13.39
C LYS A 168 3.93 0.38 13.89
N ARG A 169 4.05 0.19 15.21
CA ARG A 169 5.27 -0.34 15.82
C ARG A 169 5.52 -1.78 15.39
N GLU A 170 4.51 -2.63 15.48
CA GLU A 170 4.60 -4.05 15.09
C GLU A 170 4.96 -4.19 13.62
N PHE A 171 4.28 -3.47 12.74
CA PHE A 171 4.58 -3.48 11.31
C PHE A 171 6.04 -3.12 11.03
N LEU A 172 6.54 -2.04 11.65
CA LEU A 172 7.93 -1.63 11.47
C LEU A 172 8.91 -2.63 12.07
N THR A 173 8.58 -3.27 13.19
CA THR A 173 9.43 -4.31 13.79
C THR A 173 9.57 -5.50 12.86
N VAL A 174 8.47 -6.04 12.33
CA VAL A 174 8.50 -7.16 11.37
C VAL A 174 9.22 -6.77 10.10
N PHE A 175 8.92 -5.58 9.55
CA PHE A 175 9.58 -5.06 8.35
C PHE A 175 11.10 -4.92 8.54
N GLN A 176 11.55 -4.36 9.67
CA GLN A 176 12.99 -4.21 9.96
C GLN A 176 13.68 -5.55 10.19
N HIS A 177 13.03 -6.51 10.84
CA HIS A 177 13.59 -7.86 11.02
C HIS A 177 13.72 -8.58 9.68
N ALA A 178 12.69 -8.52 8.82
CA ALA A 178 12.73 -9.06 7.48
C ALA A 178 13.87 -8.45 6.64
N LEU A 179 14.05 -7.12 6.70
CA LEU A 179 15.17 -6.45 6.03
C LEU A 179 16.53 -6.96 6.52
N ARG A 180 16.72 -7.12 7.83
CA ARG A 180 17.98 -7.64 8.40
C ARG A 180 18.29 -9.04 7.90
N LEU A 181 17.29 -9.93 7.90
CA LEU A 181 17.47 -11.30 7.41
C LEU A 181 17.72 -11.35 5.90
N ALA A 182 17.14 -10.42 5.15
CA ALA A 182 17.42 -10.24 3.72
C ALA A 182 18.80 -9.60 3.43
N GLY A 183 19.60 -9.27 4.45
CA GLY A 183 20.90 -8.61 4.29
C GLY A 183 20.79 -7.13 3.89
N LEU A 184 19.62 -6.51 4.07
CA LEU A 184 19.35 -5.12 3.70
C LEU A 184 19.49 -4.19 4.92
N PRO A 185 20.06 -2.99 4.75
CA PRO A 185 20.29 -2.04 5.84
C PRO A 185 18.99 -1.36 6.30
N PRO A 186 18.42 -1.69 7.49
CA PRO A 186 17.06 -1.24 7.84
C PRO A 186 16.94 0.27 8.09
N ASN A 187 18.05 0.94 8.38
CA ASN A 187 18.11 2.39 8.58
C ASN A 187 17.81 3.19 7.30
N GLN A 188 17.93 2.56 6.13
CA GLN A 188 17.57 3.14 4.83
C GLN A 188 16.10 2.95 4.50
N TYR A 189 15.33 2.18 5.28
CA TYR A 189 13.93 1.91 5.01
C TYR A 189 13.06 2.41 6.15
N GLY A 190 11.83 2.79 5.82
CA GLY A 190 10.92 3.36 6.79
C GLY A 190 9.50 3.46 6.29
N VAL A 191 8.74 4.33 6.92
CA VAL A 191 7.29 4.38 6.76
C VAL A 191 6.83 4.77 5.35
N HIS A 192 7.71 5.41 4.59
CA HIS A 192 7.43 5.86 3.23
C HIS A 192 7.97 4.90 2.17
N SER A 193 8.78 3.89 2.53
CA SER A 193 9.47 3.04 1.57
C SER A 193 8.52 2.28 0.63
N PHE A 194 7.36 1.83 1.11
CA PHE A 194 6.37 1.15 0.29
C PHE A 194 5.64 2.10 -0.68
N TRP A 195 5.34 3.32 -0.25
CA TRP A 195 4.69 4.33 -1.10
C TRP A 195 5.62 4.94 -2.16
N LEU A 196 6.93 4.94 -1.89
CA LEU A 196 7.94 5.44 -2.82
C LEU A 196 8.23 4.47 -3.98
N GLY A 197 7.93 3.18 -3.80
CA GLY A 197 8.11 2.10 -4.78
C GLY A 197 7.38 2.30 -6.10
#